data_AF-A0A380HAP4-F1
#
_entry.id   AF-A0A380HAP4-F1
#
_cell.length_a   1.000
_cell.length_b   1.000
_cell.length_c   1.000
_cell.angle_alpha   90.00
_cell.angle_beta   90.00
_cell.angle_gamma   90.00
#
_symmetry.space_group_name_H-M   'P 1'
#
loop_
_entity.id
_entity.type
_entity.pdbx_description
1 polymer ?
#
loop_
_entity_poly.entity_id
_entity_poly.type
_entity_poly.pdbx_seq_one_letter_code
_entity_poly.pdbx_strand_id
1 'polypeptide(L)'
;MKDSIHETKFNHYFEREGFKVIGYRDVPVDTNAIAEHVADTMPYIQQVFVNIRGVKEVEKQLFLARKQIEKYGEEHSLDIYFTSLSNRTIAYKGWLRSDQIKGLYLDLQNENFQSKLGLIHSRFSTNTFPSWKRAHPNRMLMHNGEINTIKGNVNWMRARQSKLVETLFKDEKIKFVLT
;
A
#
# COMPACT_ATOMS: atom_id res chain seq x y z
N MET A 1 -11.74 -4.05 4.67
CA MET A 1 -11.69 -5.03 3.55
C MET A 1 -12.43 -6.27 3.97
N LYS A 2 -12.01 -6.91 5.06
CA LYS A 2 -12.83 -7.89 5.77
C LYS A 2 -14.13 -7.28 6.25
N ASP A 3 -15.20 -8.07 6.29
CA ASP A 3 -16.52 -7.78 6.83
C ASP A 3 -17.20 -6.55 6.18
N SER A 4 -16.71 -6.11 5.02
CA SER A 4 -17.34 -5.08 4.22
C SER A 4 -18.15 -5.70 3.08
N ILE A 5 -19.12 -4.94 2.57
CA ILE A 5 -19.90 -5.33 1.39
C ILE A 5 -19.03 -5.56 0.13
N HIS A 6 -17.76 -5.11 0.15
CA HIS A 6 -16.81 -5.23 -0.95
C HIS A 6 -15.84 -6.41 -0.78
N GLU A 7 -15.87 -7.13 0.33
CA GLU A 7 -14.90 -8.20 0.64
C GLU A 7 -14.84 -9.25 -0.50
N THR A 8 -16.00 -9.76 -0.92
CA THR A 8 -16.10 -10.73 -2.02
C THR A 8 -15.43 -10.22 -3.30
N LYS A 9 -15.55 -8.91 -3.58
CA LYS A 9 -14.94 -8.30 -4.76
C LYS A 9 -13.42 -8.19 -4.62
N PHE A 10 -12.92 -7.87 -3.43
CA PHE A 10 -11.48 -7.86 -3.17
C PHE A 10 -10.88 -9.26 -3.27
N ASN A 11 -11.53 -10.28 -2.68
CA ASN A 11 -11.11 -11.67 -2.79
C ASN A 11 -11.05 -12.11 -4.26
N HIS A 12 -12.06 -11.75 -5.05
CA HIS A 12 -12.08 -12.04 -6.48
C HIS A 12 -10.88 -11.45 -7.24
N TYR A 13 -10.43 -10.23 -6.90
CA TYR A 13 -9.24 -9.66 -7.54
C TYR A 13 -7.95 -10.40 -7.20
N PHE A 14 -7.83 -10.97 -6.00
CA PHE A 14 -6.72 -11.86 -5.66
C PHE A 14 -6.79 -13.19 -6.44
N GLU A 15 -7.98 -13.79 -6.51
CA GLU A 15 -8.22 -15.05 -7.22
C GLU A 15 -7.93 -14.95 -8.72
N ARG A 16 -8.30 -13.83 -9.36
CA ARG A 16 -7.98 -13.57 -10.77
C ARG A 16 -6.48 -13.56 -11.06
N GLU A 17 -5.67 -13.21 -10.08
CA GLU A 17 -4.21 -13.22 -10.18
C GLU A 17 -3.58 -14.51 -9.66
N GLY A 18 -4.40 -15.54 -9.39
CA GLY A 18 -3.95 -16.88 -9.00
C GLY A 18 -3.77 -17.08 -7.49
N PHE A 19 -4.22 -16.13 -6.66
CA PHE A 19 -4.08 -16.23 -5.22
C PHE A 19 -5.37 -16.68 -4.54
N LYS A 20 -5.25 -17.58 -3.55
CA LYS A 20 -6.32 -17.83 -2.60
C LYS A 20 -6.13 -16.95 -1.37
N VAL A 21 -7.13 -16.15 -1.00
CA VAL A 21 -7.12 -15.40 0.27
C VAL A 21 -7.21 -16.39 1.43
N ILE A 22 -6.24 -16.33 2.34
CA ILE A 22 -6.19 -17.12 3.58
C ILE A 22 -7.05 -16.44 4.64
N GLY A 23 -6.94 -15.12 4.73
CA GLY A 23 -7.73 -14.31 5.63
C GLY A 23 -7.19 -12.89 5.77
N TYR A 24 -7.94 -12.10 6.53
CA TYR A 24 -7.59 -10.75 6.90
C TYR A 24 -7.30 -10.69 8.40
N ARG A 25 -6.36 -9.83 8.77
CA ARG A 25 -5.93 -9.61 10.16
C ARG A 25 -5.98 -8.12 10.45
N ASP A 26 -6.68 -7.76 11.52
CA ASP A 26 -6.60 -6.41 12.05
C ASP A 26 -5.22 -6.21 12.67
N VAL A 27 -4.54 -5.13 12.29
CA VAL A 27 -3.20 -4.85 12.81
C VAL A 27 -3.36 -4.35 14.25
N PRO A 28 -2.72 -4.99 15.24
CA PRO A 28 -2.81 -4.55 16.62
C PRO A 28 -2.08 -3.21 16.77
N VAL A 29 -2.85 -2.20 17.15
CA VAL A 29 -2.35 -0.84 17.34
C VAL A 29 -2.71 -0.31 18.73
N ASP A 30 -1.81 0.48 19.32
CA ASP A 30 -2.09 1.27 20.53
C ASP A 30 -2.14 2.75 20.16
N THR A 31 -3.36 3.28 20.05
CA THR A 31 -3.58 4.68 19.69
C THR A 31 -3.18 5.65 20.79
N ASN A 32 -2.98 5.20 22.03
CA ASN A 32 -2.48 6.05 23.12
C ASN A 32 -1.01 6.47 22.91
N ALA A 33 -0.29 5.77 22.04
CA ALA A 33 1.10 6.10 21.70
C ALA A 33 1.25 7.37 20.84
N ILE A 34 0.15 7.88 20.28
CA ILE A 34 0.11 9.05 19.40
C ILE A 34 -0.87 10.09 19.93
N ALA A 35 -0.80 11.32 19.41
CA ALA A 35 -1.71 12.38 19.84
C ALA A 35 -3.15 12.08 19.38
N GLU A 36 -4.15 12.48 20.17
CA GLU A 36 -5.58 12.21 19.92
C GLU A 36 -6.02 12.64 18.51
N HIS A 37 -5.74 13.89 18.12
CA HIS A 37 -6.07 14.40 16.79
C HIS A 37 -5.39 13.63 15.62
N VAL A 38 -4.29 12.91 15.89
CA VAL A 38 -3.66 12.02 14.92
C VAL A 38 -4.45 10.71 14.84
N ALA A 39 -4.77 10.13 16.01
CA ALA A 39 -5.54 8.90 16.13
C ALA A 39 -6.94 9.03 15.49
N ASP A 40 -7.60 10.18 15.63
CA ASP A 40 -8.91 10.46 15.02
C ASP A 40 -8.90 10.40 13.48
N THR A 41 -7.74 10.64 12.87
CA THR A 41 -7.56 10.58 11.42
C THR A 41 -7.00 9.24 10.94
N MET A 42 -6.75 8.30 11.87
CA MET A 42 -6.12 7.03 11.56
C MET A 42 -7.06 6.18 10.69
N PRO A 43 -6.58 5.66 9.54
CA PRO A 43 -7.35 4.71 8.77
C PRO A 43 -7.47 3.40 9.54
N TYR A 44 -8.51 2.62 9.26
CA TYR A 44 -8.57 1.24 9.73
C TYR A 44 -7.47 0.40 9.05
N ILE A 45 -6.57 -0.20 9.84
CA ILE A 45 -5.37 -0.87 9.33
C ILE A 45 -5.56 -2.39 9.37
N GLN A 46 -5.58 -3.01 8.20
CA GLN A 46 -5.68 -4.45 8.04
C GLN A 46 -4.54 -5.01 7.17
N GLN A 47 -4.13 -6.23 7.49
CA GLN A 47 -3.31 -7.08 6.65
C GLN A 47 -4.19 -8.09 5.92
N VAL A 48 -3.82 -8.42 4.69
CA VAL A 48 -4.39 -9.53 3.93
C VAL A 48 -3.32 -10.58 3.69
N PHE A 49 -3.63 -11.83 4.00
CA PHE A 49 -2.76 -12.97 3.76
C PHE A 49 -3.28 -13.78 2.59
N VAL A 50 -2.40 -14.08 1.64
CA VAL A 50 -2.73 -14.86 0.46
C VAL A 50 -1.78 -16.05 0.31
N ASN A 51 -2.30 -17.14 -0.24
CA ASN A 51 -1.49 -18.30 -0.57
C ASN A 51 -0.78 -18.07 -1.90
N ILE A 52 0.56 -18.06 -1.86
CA ILE A 52 1.42 -17.83 -3.03
C ILE A 52 1.89 -19.11 -3.71
N ARG A 53 1.55 -20.30 -3.18
CA ARG A 53 2.02 -21.58 -3.72
C ARG A 53 1.49 -21.78 -5.15
N GLY A 54 2.39 -22.11 -6.07
CA GLY A 54 2.05 -22.34 -7.48
C GLY A 54 1.98 -21.08 -8.35
N VAL A 55 2.17 -19.90 -7.76
CA VAL A 55 2.17 -18.61 -8.48
C VAL A 55 3.61 -18.28 -8.94
N LYS A 56 3.82 -18.13 -10.26
CA LYS A 56 5.17 -17.99 -10.85
C LYS A 56 5.81 -16.61 -10.68
N GLU A 57 5.05 -15.51 -10.74
CA GLU A 57 5.57 -14.12 -10.72
C GLU A 57 5.00 -13.31 -9.54
N VAL A 58 5.02 -13.88 -8.33
CA VAL A 58 4.23 -13.42 -7.16
C VAL A 58 4.13 -11.90 -7.01
N GLU A 59 5.26 -11.19 -7.05
CA GLU A 59 5.31 -9.72 -6.94
C GLU A 59 4.52 -9.00 -8.03
N LYS A 60 4.62 -9.47 -9.29
CA LYS A 60 3.86 -8.93 -10.42
C LYS A 60 2.37 -9.20 -10.24
N GLN A 61 1.98 -10.42 -9.88
CA GLN A 61 0.57 -10.75 -9.67
C GLN A 61 -0.03 -9.97 -8.47
N LEU A 62 0.72 -9.80 -7.37
CA LEU A 62 0.30 -8.94 -6.26
C LEU A 62 0.17 -7.48 -6.70
N PHE A 63 1.09 -6.99 -7.53
CA PHE A 63 0.99 -5.65 -8.12
C PHE A 63 -0.30 -5.49 -8.95
N LEU A 64 -0.65 -6.48 -9.77
CA LEU A 64 -1.88 -6.48 -10.58
C LEU A 64 -3.15 -6.53 -9.72
N ALA A 65 -3.19 -7.38 -8.69
CA ALA A 65 -4.30 -7.45 -7.75
C ALA A 65 -4.49 -6.10 -7.05
N ARG A 66 -3.39 -5.50 -6.54
CA ARG A 66 -3.41 -4.17 -5.93
C ARG A 66 -3.95 -3.10 -6.89
N LYS A 67 -3.49 -3.08 -8.15
CA LYS A 67 -3.95 -2.09 -9.14
C LYS A 67 -5.46 -2.21 -9.43
N GLN A 68 -5.98 -3.44 -9.51
CA GLN A 68 -7.41 -3.67 -9.69
C GLN A 68 -8.23 -3.25 -8.47
N ILE A 69 -7.74 -3.53 -7.26
CA ILE A 69 -8.42 -3.13 -6.01
C ILE A 69 -8.39 -1.61 -5.84
N GLU A 70 -7.26 -0.95 -6.12
CA GLU A 70 -7.14 0.51 -6.08
C GLU A 70 -8.14 1.16 -7.05
N LYS A 71 -8.21 0.66 -8.29
CA LYS A 71 -9.17 1.14 -9.29
C LYS A 71 -10.61 0.95 -8.84
N TYR A 72 -10.95 -0.24 -8.35
CA TYR A 72 -12.29 -0.50 -7.82
C TYR A 72 -12.64 0.44 -6.66
N GLY A 73 -11.67 0.70 -5.78
CA GLY A 73 -11.81 1.67 -4.69
C GLY A 73 -12.11 3.07 -5.20
N GLU A 74 -11.37 3.55 -6.21
CA GLU A 74 -11.62 4.85 -6.86
C GLU A 74 -13.04 4.92 -7.45
N GLU A 75 -13.46 3.90 -8.21
CA GLU A 75 -14.78 3.81 -8.84
C GLU A 75 -15.94 3.80 -7.83
N HIS A 76 -15.68 3.31 -6.61
CA HIS A 76 -16.68 3.19 -5.54
C HIS A 76 -16.45 4.20 -4.40
N SER A 77 -15.60 5.21 -4.62
CA SER A 77 -15.28 6.25 -3.62
C SER A 77 -14.81 5.69 -2.27
N LEU A 78 -14.06 4.58 -2.29
CA LEU A 78 -13.47 3.94 -1.12
C LEU A 78 -12.07 4.48 -0.87
N ASP A 79 -11.79 4.92 0.36
CA ASP A 79 -10.48 5.47 0.73
C ASP A 79 -9.42 4.39 1.01
N ILE A 80 -9.15 3.51 0.03
CA ILE A 80 -8.25 2.37 0.19
C ILE A 80 -6.80 2.76 -0.15
N TYR A 81 -5.84 2.27 0.62
CA TYR A 81 -4.42 2.45 0.32
C TYR A 81 -3.58 1.27 0.83
N PHE A 82 -2.84 0.63 -0.07
CA PHE A 82 -1.87 -0.40 0.29
C PHE A 82 -0.51 0.24 0.56
N THR A 83 -0.05 0.22 1.82
CA THR A 83 1.32 0.65 2.18
C THR A 83 2.37 -0.23 1.49
N SER A 84 2.09 -1.53 1.45
CA SER A 84 2.84 -2.58 0.75
C SER A 84 1.89 -3.71 0.39
N LEU A 85 2.21 -4.48 -0.65
CA LEU A 85 1.60 -5.77 -0.94
C LEU A 85 2.63 -6.62 -1.68
N SER A 86 3.39 -7.40 -0.92
CA SER A 86 4.60 -8.11 -1.36
C SER A 86 4.79 -9.35 -0.49
N ASN A 87 5.45 -10.38 -1.02
CA ASN A 87 5.84 -11.54 -0.21
C ASN A 87 7.23 -11.37 0.43
N ARG A 88 7.87 -10.21 0.26
CA ARG A 88 9.25 -9.93 0.68
C ARG A 88 9.37 -8.68 1.55
N THR A 89 8.44 -7.75 1.40
CA THR A 89 8.50 -6.44 2.08
C THR A 89 7.19 -6.10 2.74
N ILE A 90 7.27 -5.46 3.90
CA ILE A 90 6.13 -4.91 4.61
C ILE A 90 6.47 -3.50 5.10
N ALA A 91 5.54 -2.56 4.93
CA ALA A 91 5.72 -1.17 5.33
C ALA A 91 4.74 -0.78 6.45
N TYR A 92 5.28 -0.56 7.64
CA TYR A 92 4.60 0.13 8.74
C TYR A 92 4.95 1.62 8.66
N LYS A 93 3.93 2.47 8.59
CA LYS A 93 4.10 3.92 8.44
C LYS A 93 2.84 4.65 8.88
N GLY A 94 2.99 5.89 9.30
CA GLY A 94 1.85 6.73 9.64
C GLY A 94 2.25 8.18 9.85
N TRP A 95 1.29 8.98 10.31
CA TRP A 95 1.53 10.37 10.68
C TRP A 95 1.94 10.48 12.16
N LEU A 96 3.18 10.16 12.48
CA LEU A 96 3.69 10.18 13.85
C LEU A 96 5.19 10.50 13.86
N ARG A 97 5.74 10.81 15.03
CA ARG A 97 7.19 10.93 15.19
C ARG A 97 7.86 9.57 15.11
N SER A 98 9.12 9.54 14.68
CA SER A 98 9.86 8.29 14.48
C SER A 98 9.95 7.42 15.74
N ASP A 99 10.04 8.03 16.94
CA ASP A 99 10.11 7.35 18.23
C ASP A 99 8.80 6.63 18.59
N GLN A 100 7.67 7.07 18.05
CA GLN A 100 6.34 6.56 18.41
C GLN A 100 5.94 5.32 17.60
N ILE A 101 6.66 4.96 16.54
CA ILE A 101 6.22 3.90 15.61
C ILE A 101 6.14 2.52 16.26
N LYS A 102 7.07 2.23 17.16
CA LYS A 102 7.05 0.99 17.94
C LYS A 102 5.93 0.99 18.97
N GLY A 103 5.59 2.15 19.54
CA GLY A 103 4.46 2.29 20.46
C GLY A 103 3.13 2.06 19.75
N LEU A 104 2.94 2.68 18.58
CA LEU A 104 1.69 2.55 17.81
C LEU A 104 1.49 1.12 17.28
N TYR A 105 2.49 0.51 16.65
CA TYR A 105 2.36 -0.80 16.04
C TYR A 105 2.91 -1.91 16.93
N LEU A 106 2.02 -2.62 17.62
CA LEU A 106 2.40 -3.66 18.59
C LEU A 106 3.17 -4.82 17.95
N ASP A 107 2.96 -5.08 16.66
CA ASP A 107 3.73 -6.06 15.88
C ASP A 107 5.24 -5.79 15.93
N LEU A 108 5.65 -4.50 15.94
CA LEU A 108 7.07 -4.11 15.93
C LEU A 108 7.77 -4.31 17.28
N GLN A 109 7.01 -4.64 18.33
CA GLN A 109 7.54 -5.02 19.64
C GLN A 109 7.69 -6.54 19.79
N ASN A 110 7.15 -7.33 18.87
CA ASN A 110 7.23 -8.78 18.91
C ASN A 110 8.63 -9.28 18.54
N GLU A 111 9.23 -10.16 19.35
CA GLU A 111 10.56 -10.72 19.11
C GLU A 111 10.67 -11.54 17.81
N ASN A 112 9.54 -12.04 17.30
CA ASN A 112 9.46 -12.74 16.02
C ASN A 112 9.43 -11.79 14.81
N PHE A 113 9.27 -10.48 15.02
CA PHE A 113 9.37 -9.48 13.95
C PHE A 113 10.83 -9.26 13.59
N GLN A 114 11.37 -10.18 12.78
CA GLN A 114 12.78 -10.19 12.39
C GLN A 114 12.93 -9.90 10.90
N SER A 115 13.95 -9.13 10.55
CA SER A 115 14.29 -8.84 9.16
C SER A 115 15.80 -8.73 8.99
N LYS A 116 16.30 -9.13 7.81
CA LYS A 116 17.70 -8.91 7.41
C LYS A 116 17.98 -7.45 7.06
N LEU A 117 16.95 -6.67 6.73
CA LEU A 117 17.05 -5.28 6.32
C LEU A 117 15.88 -4.47 6.91
N GLY A 118 16.20 -3.34 7.53
CA GLY A 118 15.23 -2.33 7.96
C GLY A 118 15.57 -0.99 7.32
N LEU A 119 14.56 -0.33 6.74
CA LEU A 119 14.71 1.01 6.18
C LEU A 119 13.75 1.95 6.92
N ILE A 120 14.24 3.12 7.33
CA ILE A 120 13.49 4.09 8.14
C ILE A 120 13.55 5.47 7.48
N HIS A 121 12.41 6.16 7.42
CA HIS A 121 12.30 7.51 6.87
C HIS A 121 11.51 8.40 7.81
N SER A 122 12.07 9.56 8.14
CA SER A 122 11.31 10.65 8.77
C SER A 122 11.09 11.75 7.75
N ARG A 123 9.86 12.24 7.64
CA ARG A 123 9.50 13.31 6.71
C ARG A 123 9.18 14.58 7.49
N PHE A 124 9.88 15.66 7.16
CA PHE A 124 9.44 17.00 7.52
C PHE A 124 8.56 17.54 6.39
N SER A 125 7.29 17.89 6.68
CA SER A 125 6.38 18.43 5.66
C SER A 125 6.11 19.90 5.93
N THR A 126 6.20 20.72 4.89
CA THR A 126 5.72 22.11 4.88
C THR A 126 4.19 22.22 4.73
N ASN A 127 3.47 21.09 4.82
CA ASN A 127 2.01 21.05 4.72
C ASN A 127 1.42 20.93 6.12
N THR A 128 0.41 21.73 6.40
CA THR A 128 -0.31 21.72 7.69
C THR A 128 -1.39 20.64 7.78
N PHE A 129 -1.81 20.06 6.64
CA PHE A 129 -2.79 18.98 6.64
C PHE A 129 -2.13 17.60 6.75
N PRO A 130 -2.51 16.81 7.76
CA PRO A 130 -1.97 15.48 7.93
C PRO A 130 -2.38 14.53 6.82
N SER A 131 -1.55 13.52 6.56
CA SER A 131 -1.91 12.45 5.63
C SER A 131 -1.09 11.20 5.89
N TRP A 132 -1.77 10.19 6.44
CA TRP A 132 -1.22 8.86 6.66
C TRP A 132 -0.66 8.24 5.37
N LYS A 133 -1.36 8.40 4.25
CA LYS A 133 -0.96 7.85 2.94
C LYS A 133 0.34 8.47 2.41
N ARG A 134 0.60 9.74 2.73
CA ARG A 134 1.80 10.50 2.27
C ARG A 134 3.04 10.26 3.13
N ALA A 135 2.93 9.50 4.23
CA ALA A 135 4.09 9.03 4.97
C ALA A 135 4.94 8.10 4.11
N HIS A 136 6.24 8.10 4.34
CA HIS A 136 7.19 7.15 3.76
C HIS A 136 7.46 6.02 4.77
N PRO A 137 7.97 4.86 4.33
CA PRO A 137 8.41 4.50 2.96
C PRO A 137 7.27 4.37 1.94
N ASN A 138 7.58 4.62 0.66
CA ASN A 138 6.77 4.09 -0.44
C ASN A 138 7.22 2.66 -0.76
N ARG A 139 6.41 1.95 -1.55
CA ARG A 139 6.57 0.51 -1.83
C ARG A 139 7.97 0.10 -2.28
N MET A 140 8.66 0.97 -3.02
CA MET A 140 10.01 0.72 -3.57
C MET A 140 11.00 1.86 -3.31
N LEU A 141 10.56 2.98 -2.73
CA LEU A 141 11.35 4.22 -2.68
C LEU A 141 11.14 4.98 -1.38
N MET A 142 12.24 5.52 -0.87
CA MET A 142 12.28 6.57 0.13
C MET A 142 13.04 7.74 -0.46
N HIS A 143 12.52 8.95 -0.27
CA HIS A 143 13.08 10.14 -0.91
C HIS A 143 13.17 11.30 0.08
N ASN A 144 14.39 11.76 0.30
CA ASN A 144 14.71 12.95 1.07
C ASN A 144 14.99 14.09 0.08
N GLY A 145 14.08 15.07 0.01
CA GLY A 145 14.19 16.22 -0.89
C GLY A 145 12.87 16.52 -1.59
N GLU A 146 12.95 17.35 -2.64
CA GLU A 146 11.81 17.74 -3.46
C GLU A 146 12.09 17.53 -4.95
N ILE A 147 11.08 17.03 -5.67
CA ILE A 147 11.15 16.87 -7.13
C ILE A 147 10.54 18.13 -7.77
N ASN A 148 11.38 19.12 -8.05
CA ASN A 148 10.94 20.42 -8.58
C ASN A 148 10.29 20.35 -9.98
N THR A 149 10.53 19.26 -10.72
CA THR A 149 10.02 19.04 -12.09
C THR A 149 8.82 18.10 -12.17
N ILE A 150 8.14 17.84 -11.04
CA ILE A 150 7.10 16.81 -10.94
C ILE A 150 6.00 16.92 -11.99
N LYS A 151 5.52 18.14 -12.29
CA LYS A 151 4.48 18.37 -13.31
C LYS A 151 4.92 17.92 -14.70
N GLY A 152 6.15 18.25 -15.08
CA GLY A 152 6.74 17.82 -16.35
C GLY A 152 6.86 16.30 -16.44
N ASN A 153 7.38 15.67 -15.37
CA ASN A 153 7.52 14.21 -15.30
C ASN A 153 6.17 13.49 -15.41
N VAL A 154 5.13 13.99 -14.73
CA VAL A 154 3.76 13.45 -14.81
C VAL A 154 3.21 13.55 -16.24
N ASN A 155 3.37 14.69 -16.91
CA ASN A 155 2.91 14.87 -18.29
C ASN A 155 3.63 13.93 -19.26
N TRP A 156 4.95 13.79 -19.13
CA TRP A 156 5.73 12.85 -19.94
C TRP A 156 5.30 11.39 -19.73
N MET A 157 4.95 11.01 -18.50
CA MET A 157 4.45 9.66 -18.22
C MET A 157 3.07 9.43 -18.84
N ARG A 158 2.15 10.39 -18.73
CA ARG A 158 0.81 10.31 -19.36
C ARG A 158 0.91 10.11 -20.87
N ALA A 159 1.77 10.88 -21.54
CA ALA A 159 1.96 10.76 -23.00
C ALA A 159 2.52 9.40 -23.44
N ARG A 160 3.27 8.69 -22.56
CA ARG A 160 3.92 7.40 -22.87
C ARG A 160 3.15 6.19 -22.35
N GLN A 161 2.14 6.41 -21.50
CA GLN A 161 1.46 5.35 -20.75
C GLN A 161 0.89 4.26 -21.65
N SER A 162 0.17 4.62 -22.72
CA SER A 162 -0.46 3.64 -23.62
C SER A 162 0.57 2.71 -24.27
N LYS A 163 1.71 3.25 -24.72
CA LYS A 163 2.80 2.46 -25.34
C LYS A 163 3.51 1.56 -24.33
N LEU A 164 3.72 2.04 -23.11
CA LEU A 164 4.32 1.25 -22.03
C LEU A 164 3.42 0.09 -21.61
N VAL A 165 2.13 0.37 -21.40
CA VAL A 165 1.13 -0.64 -21.06
C VAL A 165 1.06 -1.70 -22.15
N GLU A 166 1.13 -1.27 -23.40
CA GLU A 166 1.19 -2.18 -24.54
C GLU A 166 2.38 -3.14 -24.52
N THR A 167 3.57 -2.58 -24.26
CA THR A 167 4.82 -3.32 -24.33
C THR A 167 4.98 -4.28 -23.15
N LEU A 168 4.64 -3.83 -21.95
CA LEU A 168 4.94 -4.53 -20.69
C LEU A 168 3.85 -5.52 -20.28
N PHE A 169 2.59 -5.23 -20.60
CA PHE A 169 1.46 -6.00 -20.07
C PHE A 169 0.66 -6.76 -21.14
N LYS A 170 0.88 -6.53 -22.43
CA LYS A 170 0.28 -7.31 -23.55
C LYS A 170 -1.21 -7.68 -23.33
N ASP A 171 -1.53 -8.93 -23.02
CA ASP A 171 -2.92 -9.39 -22.84
C ASP A 171 -3.53 -8.93 -21.50
N GLU A 172 -2.68 -8.56 -20.53
CA GLU A 172 -3.06 -8.00 -19.24
C GLU A 172 -3.37 -6.50 -19.30
N LYS A 173 -3.22 -5.84 -20.47
CA LYS A 173 -3.56 -4.42 -20.69
C LYS A 173 -4.97 -4.06 -20.22
N ILE A 174 -5.93 -4.99 -20.34
CA ILE A 174 -7.33 -4.79 -19.91
C ILE A 174 -7.42 -4.49 -18.40
N LYS A 175 -6.47 -5.01 -17.61
CA LYS A 175 -6.35 -4.74 -16.16
C LYS A 175 -5.79 -3.33 -15.87
N PHE A 176 -5.17 -2.70 -16.87
CA PHE A 176 -4.59 -1.36 -16.82
C PHE A 176 -5.39 -0.30 -17.56
N VAL A 177 -6.62 -0.59 -18.00
CA VAL A 177 -7.49 0.43 -18.59
C VAL A 177 -7.78 1.46 -17.50
N LEU A 178 -6.99 2.53 -17.49
CA LEU A 178 -6.92 3.55 -16.45
C LEU A 178 -6.88 4.91 -17.15
N THR A 179 -7.77 5.78 -16.66
CA THR A 179 -7.70 7.24 -16.66
C THR A 179 -6.32 7.79 -16.28
#